data_AF-A0A1L7XEQ3-F1
#
_entry.id   AF-A0A1L7XEQ3-F1
#
_cell.length_a   1.000
_cell.length_b   1.000
_cell.length_c   1.000
_cell.angle_alpha   90.00
_cell.angle_beta   90.00
_cell.angle_gamma   90.00
#
_symmetry.space_group_name_H-M   'P 1'
#
loop_
_entity.id
_entity.type
_entity.pdbx_description
1 polymer ?
#
loop_
_entity_poly.entity_id
_entity_poly.type
_entity_poly.pdbx_seq_one_letter_code
_entity_poly.pdbx_strand_id
1 'polypeptide(L)'
;MVTIAIAGGTTGIGSNVVREILATNEHRVVVLSRSERPALEEKGVCIWSLGPDFGTSQLALLKVAEDAGVKRFVPSDWATDYYGSVNAYAAKTTVWNAVKASGLEYTRFITGIWMNLWGLGTPRNEAEALSGYAGPPFLIYMKKRIALIPGDGSQKVVFTNTRDKSYAEVVDLAESITAASFGKTYYPESQIKTVLAGNPDPEQLFFHQFMQLIVDGGLEFKANVNSKFPDIKPVNAEEYLTKYNRIRLKLVT
;
A
#
# COMPACT_ATOMS: atom_id res chain seq x y z
N MET A 1 -0.16 -16.32 23.52
CA MET A 1 -0.92 -16.75 22.33
C MET A 1 -2.23 -15.98 22.25
N VAL A 2 -2.60 -15.51 21.05
CA VAL A 2 -3.88 -14.84 20.77
C VAL A 2 -4.49 -15.33 19.45
N THR A 3 -5.80 -15.10 19.33
CA THR A 3 -6.61 -15.13 18.10
C THR A 3 -6.86 -13.66 17.71
N ILE A 4 -6.64 -13.26 16.45
CA ILE A 4 -6.75 -11.88 15.93
C ILE A 4 -7.98 -11.85 14.94
N ALA A 5 -8.26 -10.92 13.96
CA ALA A 5 -9.36 -11.12 12.93
C ALA A 5 -9.28 -10.33 11.56
N ILE A 6 -9.14 -10.75 10.24
CA ILE A 6 -9.04 -11.99 9.36
C ILE A 6 -10.22 -12.04 8.38
N ALA A 7 -10.57 -10.96 7.68
CA ALA A 7 -11.17 -11.04 6.33
C ALA A 7 -10.13 -10.71 5.24
N GLY A 8 -10.17 -11.36 4.07
CA GLY A 8 -9.33 -10.99 2.91
C GLY A 8 -7.88 -11.50 2.88
N GLY A 9 -7.45 -12.31 3.85
CA GLY A 9 -6.09 -12.88 3.92
C GLY A 9 -5.71 -13.87 2.79
N THR A 10 -6.58 -14.10 1.81
CA THR A 10 -6.39 -15.11 0.76
C THR A 10 -5.54 -14.63 -0.43
N THR A 11 -5.38 -13.32 -0.62
CA THR A 11 -4.77 -12.73 -1.82
C THR A 11 -3.91 -11.50 -1.50
N GLY A 12 -2.93 -11.23 -2.37
CA GLY A 12 -2.09 -10.02 -2.34
C GLY A 12 -1.57 -9.66 -0.95
N ILE A 13 -1.80 -8.42 -0.54
CA ILE A 13 -1.37 -7.83 0.74
C ILE A 13 -1.78 -8.70 1.93
N GLY A 14 -3.04 -9.15 1.98
CA GLY A 14 -3.58 -9.92 3.10
C GLY A 14 -2.84 -11.25 3.33
N SER A 15 -2.36 -11.90 2.28
CA SER A 15 -1.64 -13.17 2.40
C SER A 15 -0.21 -13.02 2.95
N ASN A 16 0.41 -11.85 2.78
CA ASN A 16 1.66 -11.51 3.47
C ASN A 16 1.41 -11.31 4.97
N VAL A 17 0.37 -10.57 5.36
CA VAL A 17 0.00 -10.39 6.77
C VAL A 17 -0.30 -11.74 7.44
N VAL A 18 -0.98 -12.67 6.75
CA VAL A 18 -1.14 -14.05 7.21
C VAL A 18 0.20 -14.74 7.42
N ARG A 19 1.11 -14.67 6.44
CA ARG A 19 2.42 -15.36 6.48
C ARG A 19 3.28 -14.88 7.64
N GLU A 20 3.45 -13.57 7.80
CA GLU A 20 4.36 -13.02 8.82
C GLU A 20 3.82 -13.29 10.25
N ILE A 21 2.50 -13.26 10.47
CA ILE A 21 1.93 -13.62 11.79
C ILE A 21 2.08 -15.12 12.07
N LEU A 22 1.96 -15.99 11.05
CA LEU A 22 2.23 -17.43 11.21
C LEU A 22 3.72 -17.71 11.47
N ALA A 23 4.63 -16.91 10.90
CA ALA A 23 6.08 -17.08 11.05
C ALA A 23 6.59 -16.83 12.49
N THR A 24 5.85 -16.09 13.34
CA THR A 24 6.21 -15.94 14.76
C THR A 24 5.96 -17.20 15.58
N ASN A 25 5.05 -18.08 15.12
CA ASN A 25 4.53 -19.24 15.87
C ASN A 25 3.90 -18.90 17.24
N GLU A 26 3.63 -17.61 17.53
CA GLU A 26 3.03 -17.17 18.80
C GLU A 26 1.50 -17.09 18.77
N HIS A 27 0.89 -17.07 17.58
CA HIS A 27 -0.49 -16.63 17.34
C HIS A 27 -1.23 -17.58 16.38
N ARG A 28 -2.56 -17.52 16.41
CA ARG A 28 -3.46 -18.38 15.64
C ARG A 28 -4.09 -17.52 14.50
N VAL A 29 -3.98 -17.89 13.20
CA VAL A 29 -4.37 -17.12 11.97
C VAL A 29 -5.26 -17.82 10.86
N VAL A 30 -6.60 -17.78 10.99
CA VAL A 30 -7.75 -18.13 10.08
C VAL A 30 -7.89 -17.09 9.01
N VAL A 31 -8.47 -17.45 7.87
CA VAL A 31 -8.95 -16.46 6.90
C VAL A 31 -10.46 -16.59 6.67
N LEU A 32 -11.25 -15.60 7.14
CA LEU A 32 -12.62 -15.40 6.66
C LEU A 32 -12.55 -15.10 5.17
N SER A 33 -13.19 -15.99 4.42
CA SER A 33 -13.22 -16.00 2.98
C SER A 33 -14.68 -16.12 2.52
N ARG A 34 -14.99 -15.59 1.34
CA ARG A 34 -16.33 -15.69 0.72
C ARG A 34 -16.58 -17.06 0.05
N SER A 35 -15.59 -17.95 0.14
CA SER A 35 -15.62 -19.36 -0.26
C SER A 35 -14.86 -20.15 0.80
N GLU A 36 -15.12 -21.44 0.94
CA GLU A 36 -14.22 -22.34 1.67
C GLU A 36 -12.79 -22.25 1.09
N ARG A 37 -11.81 -22.38 1.98
CA ARG A 37 -10.36 -22.37 1.76
C ARG A 37 -9.70 -23.30 2.81
N PRO A 38 -9.80 -24.63 2.68
CA PRO A 38 -9.32 -25.58 3.71
C PRO A 38 -7.86 -25.37 4.16
N ALA A 39 -6.98 -24.93 3.26
CA ALA A 39 -5.58 -24.60 3.57
C ALA A 39 -5.39 -23.38 4.50
N LEU A 40 -6.45 -22.60 4.80
CA LEU A 40 -6.43 -21.32 5.52
C LEU A 40 -7.44 -21.25 6.69
N GLU A 41 -8.22 -22.30 6.93
CA GLU A 41 -9.32 -22.32 7.91
C GLU A 41 -8.89 -22.72 9.34
N GLU A 42 -7.77 -23.41 9.49
CA GLU A 42 -7.45 -24.23 10.67
C GLU A 42 -7.00 -23.43 11.93
N LYS A 43 -7.21 -22.11 11.99
CA LYS A 43 -6.46 -21.18 12.85
C LYS A 43 -7.33 -20.02 13.45
N GLY A 44 -6.91 -18.74 13.45
CA GLY A 44 -7.61 -17.56 14.07
C GLY A 44 -7.34 -16.05 13.72
N VAL A 45 -7.40 -15.57 12.45
CA VAL A 45 -7.97 -14.27 11.99
C VAL A 45 -7.01 -12.95 12.17
N CYS A 46 -6.85 -11.90 11.27
CA CYS A 46 -6.35 -10.42 11.28
C CYS A 46 -6.60 -9.51 9.94
N ILE A 47 -7.48 -8.45 9.86
CA ILE A 47 -8.32 -7.95 8.69
C ILE A 47 -7.62 -7.17 7.52
N TRP A 48 -8.04 -7.44 6.26
CA TRP A 48 -7.84 -6.63 5.04
C TRP A 48 -9.10 -6.68 4.12
N SER A 49 -9.47 -5.58 3.44
CA SER A 49 -10.57 -5.64 2.44
C SER A 49 -10.46 -4.55 1.37
N LEU A 50 -10.74 -4.94 0.12
CA LEU A 50 -10.82 -4.11 -1.07
C LEU A 50 -11.87 -4.69 -2.03
N GLY A 51 -12.74 -3.82 -2.56
CA GLY A 51 -13.90 -4.16 -3.39
C GLY A 51 -14.91 -3.00 -3.39
N PRO A 52 -15.97 -3.03 -4.22
CA PRO A 52 -16.96 -1.95 -4.25
C PRO A 52 -17.64 -1.74 -2.89
N ASP A 53 -18.02 -2.83 -2.21
CA ASP A 53 -18.70 -2.81 -0.92
C ASP A 53 -17.75 -2.74 0.30
N PHE A 54 -16.50 -2.29 0.14
CA PHE A 54 -15.49 -2.38 1.22
C PHE A 54 -15.87 -1.58 2.49
N GLY A 55 -16.67 -0.51 2.35
CA GLY A 55 -17.25 0.23 3.47
C GLY A 55 -18.27 -0.62 4.23
N THR A 56 -19.34 -1.01 3.53
CA THR A 56 -20.43 -1.88 4.05
C THR A 56 -19.88 -3.17 4.70
N SER A 57 -18.93 -3.82 4.03
CA SER A 57 -18.28 -5.04 4.51
C SER A 57 -17.54 -4.83 5.84
N GLN A 58 -16.83 -3.71 5.99
CA GLN A 58 -16.11 -3.41 7.23
C GLN A 58 -17.03 -2.96 8.36
N LEU A 59 -18.14 -2.27 8.07
CA LEU A 59 -19.16 -1.94 9.07
C LEU A 59 -19.84 -3.20 9.61
N ALA A 60 -20.15 -4.16 8.73
CA ALA A 60 -20.68 -5.46 9.14
C ALA A 60 -19.67 -6.27 9.97
N LEU A 61 -18.38 -6.31 9.55
CA LEU A 61 -17.31 -6.96 10.30
C LEU A 61 -17.05 -6.29 11.66
N LEU A 62 -17.13 -4.96 11.76
CA LEU A 62 -17.05 -4.23 13.01
C LEU A 62 -18.20 -4.60 13.94
N LYS A 63 -19.43 -4.67 13.41
CA LYS A 63 -20.60 -5.03 14.24
C LYS A 63 -20.48 -6.46 14.79
N VAL A 64 -20.08 -7.42 13.96
CA VAL A 64 -19.80 -8.80 14.42
C VAL A 64 -18.64 -8.84 15.42
N ALA A 65 -17.65 -7.95 15.31
CA ALA A 65 -16.55 -7.85 16.28
C ALA A 65 -17.01 -7.30 17.64
N GLU A 66 -17.93 -6.32 17.66
CA GLU A 66 -18.60 -5.86 18.90
C GLU A 66 -19.38 -7.01 19.55
N ASP A 67 -20.27 -7.66 18.79
CA ASP A 67 -21.18 -8.70 19.30
C ASP A 67 -20.44 -9.97 19.76
N ALA A 68 -19.26 -10.24 19.19
CA ALA A 68 -18.37 -11.33 19.61
C ALA A 68 -17.36 -10.94 20.70
N GLY A 69 -17.38 -9.70 21.22
CA GLY A 69 -16.48 -9.24 22.28
C GLY A 69 -15.00 -9.17 21.87
N VAL A 70 -14.71 -8.90 20.59
CA VAL A 70 -13.34 -8.85 20.05
C VAL A 70 -12.58 -7.68 20.66
N LYS A 71 -11.49 -7.98 21.37
CA LYS A 71 -10.71 -6.95 22.10
C LYS A 71 -10.21 -5.79 21.21
N ARG A 72 -9.77 -6.06 19.97
CA ARG A 72 -9.19 -5.05 19.08
C ARG A 72 -9.63 -5.20 17.63
N PHE A 73 -10.02 -4.10 16.99
CA PHE A 73 -10.32 -4.01 15.56
C PHE A 73 -9.19 -3.32 14.77
N VAL A 74 -8.99 -3.72 13.52
CA VAL A 74 -8.00 -3.14 12.59
C VAL A 74 -8.70 -2.86 11.24
N PRO A 75 -8.94 -1.59 10.87
CA PRO A 75 -9.52 -1.23 9.58
C PRO A 75 -8.53 -1.32 8.42
N SER A 76 -9.06 -1.49 7.22
CA SER A 76 -8.33 -1.58 5.94
C SER A 76 -7.90 -0.20 5.43
N ASP A 77 -7.01 0.47 6.17
CA ASP A 77 -6.55 1.83 5.89
C ASP A 77 -5.34 1.88 4.93
N TRP A 78 -4.20 1.32 5.35
CA TRP A 78 -3.08 0.89 4.50
C TRP A 78 -2.49 1.92 3.52
N ALA A 79 -2.67 3.23 3.71
CA ALA A 79 -2.10 4.25 2.84
C ALA A 79 -1.91 5.60 3.56
N THR A 80 -2.90 6.50 3.46
CA THR A 80 -3.00 7.82 4.12
C THR A 80 -4.31 7.89 4.93
N ASP A 81 -4.39 8.80 5.89
CA ASP A 81 -5.62 9.19 6.57
C ASP A 81 -6.29 10.47 6.02
N TYR A 82 -5.71 11.08 4.99
CA TYR A 82 -6.28 12.21 4.24
C TYR A 82 -7.40 11.74 3.29
N TYR A 83 -8.42 11.05 3.82
CA TYR A 83 -9.49 10.44 3.03
C TYR A 83 -10.26 11.43 2.16
N GLY A 84 -10.38 12.69 2.61
CA GLY A 84 -11.08 13.76 1.88
C GLY A 84 -10.38 14.17 0.58
N SER A 85 -9.08 13.89 0.43
CA SER A 85 -8.31 14.22 -0.78
C SER A 85 -8.49 13.19 -1.92
N VAL A 86 -9.08 12.02 -1.64
CA VAL A 86 -9.21 10.92 -2.61
C VAL A 86 -10.62 10.33 -2.55
N ASN A 87 -11.42 10.51 -3.61
CA ASN A 87 -12.84 10.10 -3.64
C ASN A 87 -13.03 8.59 -3.40
N ALA A 88 -12.11 7.77 -3.89
CA ALA A 88 -12.10 6.31 -3.65
C ALA A 88 -11.94 5.93 -2.16
N TYR A 89 -11.52 6.85 -1.30
CA TYR A 89 -11.38 6.65 0.15
C TYR A 89 -12.54 7.22 0.96
N ALA A 90 -13.58 7.80 0.36
CA ALA A 90 -14.72 8.38 1.08
C ALA A 90 -15.35 7.44 2.12
N ALA A 91 -15.50 6.15 1.80
CA ALA A 91 -16.04 5.16 2.73
C ALA A 91 -15.11 4.79 3.91
N LYS A 92 -13.79 5.08 3.81
CA LYS A 92 -12.87 4.95 4.97
C LYS A 92 -13.23 5.93 6.08
N THR A 93 -13.69 7.14 5.74
CA THR A 93 -14.18 8.12 6.73
C THR A 93 -15.32 7.55 7.57
N THR A 94 -16.30 6.91 6.93
CA THR A 94 -17.44 6.27 7.60
C THR A 94 -16.99 5.11 8.49
N VAL A 95 -16.15 4.22 7.97
CA VAL A 95 -15.61 3.08 8.75
C VAL A 95 -14.78 3.57 9.93
N TRP A 96 -13.89 4.55 9.74
CA TRP A 96 -13.04 5.09 10.80
C TRP A 96 -13.83 5.79 11.90
N ASN A 97 -14.91 6.50 11.55
CA ASN A 97 -15.81 7.09 12.52
C ASN A 97 -16.57 6.02 13.33
N ALA A 98 -17.03 4.94 12.70
CA ALA A 98 -17.64 3.81 13.41
C ALA A 98 -16.63 3.08 14.32
N VAL A 99 -15.41 2.79 13.85
CA VAL A 99 -14.35 2.14 14.65
C VAL A 99 -14.05 2.92 15.93
N LYS A 100 -13.92 4.26 15.85
CA LYS A 100 -13.73 5.12 17.04
C LYS A 100 -14.93 5.10 18.01
N ALA A 101 -16.14 4.87 17.51
CA ALA A 101 -17.37 4.86 18.32
C ALA A 101 -17.67 3.48 18.94
N SER A 102 -17.12 2.38 18.40
CA SER A 102 -17.39 0.99 18.81
C SER A 102 -16.99 0.63 20.25
N GLY A 103 -16.17 1.45 20.91
CA GLY A 103 -15.61 1.17 22.23
C GLY A 103 -14.52 0.08 22.26
N LEU A 104 -14.25 -0.58 21.12
CA LEU A 104 -13.16 -1.56 20.99
C LEU A 104 -11.80 -0.86 21.02
N GLU A 105 -10.73 -1.57 21.42
CA GLU A 105 -9.38 -1.11 21.11
C GLU A 105 -9.22 -1.08 19.58
N TYR A 106 -8.41 -0.15 19.04
CA TYR A 106 -8.16 -0.12 17.61
C TYR A 106 -6.70 0.17 17.27
N THR A 107 -6.29 -0.18 16.05
CA THR A 107 -5.00 0.21 15.49
C THR A 107 -5.16 0.47 14.00
N ARG A 108 -4.81 1.70 13.58
CA ARG A 108 -4.91 2.14 12.19
C ARG A 108 -3.51 2.21 11.58
N PHE A 109 -3.28 1.41 10.53
CA PHE A 109 -1.99 1.38 9.83
C PHE A 109 -1.97 2.38 8.68
N ILE A 110 -1.20 3.45 8.84
CA ILE A 110 -0.88 4.44 7.81
C ILE A 110 0.54 4.14 7.33
N THR A 111 0.68 3.72 6.07
CA THR A 111 1.93 3.12 5.54
C THR A 111 2.48 3.80 4.30
N GLY A 112 1.74 4.74 3.71
CA GLY A 112 2.15 5.49 2.53
C GLY A 112 1.97 4.72 1.21
N ILE A 113 2.80 5.01 0.20
CA ILE A 113 2.70 4.41 -1.14
C ILE A 113 3.51 3.11 -1.21
N TRP A 114 3.01 2.07 -1.87
CA TRP A 114 3.59 0.74 -1.76
C TRP A 114 4.63 0.45 -2.85
N MET A 115 5.84 0.02 -2.48
CA MET A 115 6.91 -0.21 -3.48
C MET A 115 6.64 -1.40 -4.41
N ASN A 116 5.79 -2.35 -4.02
CA ASN A 116 5.39 -3.46 -4.89
C ASN A 116 4.57 -3.02 -6.11
N LEU A 117 4.04 -1.78 -6.11
CA LEU A 117 3.42 -1.16 -7.29
C LEU A 117 4.45 -0.94 -8.43
N TRP A 118 5.75 -0.87 -8.11
CA TRP A 118 6.85 -0.82 -9.08
C TRP A 118 7.33 -2.21 -9.53
N GLY A 119 6.74 -3.28 -9.00
CA GLY A 119 7.02 -4.65 -9.40
C GLY A 119 6.57 -5.00 -10.83
N LEU A 120 5.73 -4.16 -11.46
CA LEU A 120 5.16 -4.46 -12.77
C LEU A 120 6.19 -4.35 -13.90
N GLY A 121 6.49 -5.51 -14.49
CA GLY A 121 7.48 -5.70 -15.54
C GLY A 121 8.93 -5.59 -15.09
N THR A 122 9.25 -5.87 -13.82
CA THR A 122 10.64 -5.96 -13.36
C THR A 122 11.37 -7.14 -14.03
N PRO A 123 12.63 -6.99 -14.46
CA PRO A 123 13.38 -8.03 -15.18
C PRO A 123 13.74 -9.26 -14.35
N ARG A 124 13.45 -9.27 -13.04
CA ARG A 124 13.62 -10.42 -12.15
C ARG A 124 12.40 -10.60 -11.25
N ASN A 125 12.02 -11.86 -11.05
CA ASN A 125 11.03 -12.32 -10.07
C ASN A 125 9.77 -11.42 -9.99
N GLU A 126 9.18 -11.04 -11.12
CA GLU A 126 8.03 -10.11 -11.19
C GLU A 126 6.89 -10.47 -10.22
N ALA A 127 6.55 -11.75 -10.08
CA ALA A 127 5.54 -12.21 -9.13
C ALA A 127 5.93 -11.99 -7.64
N GLU A 128 7.22 -12.08 -7.31
CA GLU A 128 7.76 -11.78 -5.97
C GLU A 128 7.79 -10.26 -5.73
N ALA A 129 8.20 -9.50 -6.75
CA ALA A 129 8.28 -8.04 -6.73
C ALA A 129 6.90 -7.37 -6.57
N LEU A 130 5.89 -7.87 -7.30
CA LEU A 130 4.49 -7.48 -7.20
C LEU A 130 3.84 -7.96 -5.89
N SER A 131 4.31 -9.07 -5.32
CA SER A 131 3.78 -9.65 -4.08
C SER A 131 2.25 -9.85 -4.11
N GLY A 132 1.74 -10.33 -5.26
CA GLY A 132 0.31 -10.51 -5.50
C GLY A 132 -0.50 -9.23 -5.77
N TYR A 133 0.16 -8.10 -6.05
CA TYR A 133 -0.47 -6.96 -6.73
C TYR A 133 -0.82 -7.31 -8.18
N ALA A 134 -1.96 -6.82 -8.67
CA ALA A 134 -2.51 -7.15 -9.99
C ALA A 134 -3.18 -5.94 -10.68
N GLY A 135 -2.75 -4.72 -10.34
CA GLY A 135 -3.28 -3.47 -10.91
C GLY A 135 -2.31 -2.78 -11.89
N PRO A 136 -2.66 -1.58 -12.38
CA PRO A 136 -1.80 -0.78 -13.26
C PRO A 136 -0.52 -0.28 -12.55
N PRO A 137 0.52 0.13 -13.28
CA PRO A 137 1.72 0.70 -12.67
C PRO A 137 1.41 2.05 -12.03
N PHE A 138 1.82 2.27 -10.77
CA PHE A 138 1.45 3.48 -10.04
C PHE A 138 2.52 4.57 -10.11
N LEU A 139 2.27 5.59 -10.96
CA LEU A 139 3.10 6.77 -11.25
C LEU A 139 4.51 6.49 -11.82
N ILE A 140 5.19 5.40 -11.45
CA ILE A 140 6.44 4.92 -12.05
C ILE A 140 6.17 3.57 -12.70
N TYR A 141 6.48 3.45 -13.99
CA TYR A 141 6.36 2.21 -14.74
C TYR A 141 7.72 1.71 -15.26
N MET A 142 8.35 0.83 -14.48
CA MET A 142 9.69 0.28 -14.74
C MET A 142 9.83 -0.31 -16.16
N LYS A 143 8.85 -1.10 -16.62
CA LYS A 143 8.89 -1.78 -17.93
C LYS A 143 9.00 -0.83 -19.13
N LYS A 144 8.30 0.31 -19.08
CA LYS A 144 8.32 1.34 -20.13
C LYS A 144 9.31 2.47 -19.85
N ARG A 145 9.94 2.50 -18.67
CA ARG A 145 10.78 3.60 -18.17
C ARG A 145 10.06 4.96 -18.22
N ILE A 146 8.83 5.00 -17.70
CA ILE A 146 8.01 6.22 -17.62
C ILE A 146 7.84 6.59 -16.15
N ALA A 147 7.97 7.88 -15.82
CA ALA A 147 7.67 8.41 -14.49
C ALA A 147 6.80 9.68 -14.61
N LEU A 148 5.65 9.65 -13.95
CA LEU A 148 4.74 10.79 -13.77
C LEU A 148 5.05 11.39 -12.39
N ILE A 149 5.60 12.60 -12.37
CA ILE A 149 6.16 13.23 -11.16
C ILE A 149 5.20 14.34 -10.69
N PRO A 150 4.61 14.24 -9.48
CA PRO A 150 3.71 15.27 -8.97
C PRO A 150 4.45 16.57 -8.64
N GLY A 151 3.87 17.71 -9.01
CA GLY A 151 4.41 19.04 -8.73
C GLY A 151 5.77 19.28 -9.38
N ASP A 152 6.73 19.72 -8.58
CA ASP A 152 8.15 19.85 -8.92
C ASP A 152 8.96 18.58 -8.64
N GLY A 153 8.33 17.55 -8.07
CA GLY A 153 9.00 16.31 -7.64
C GLY A 153 9.90 16.43 -6.42
N SER A 154 9.89 17.54 -5.67
CA SER A 154 10.69 17.71 -4.44
C SER A 154 9.99 17.17 -3.20
N GLN A 155 8.65 17.27 -3.16
CA GLN A 155 7.84 16.89 -2.01
C GLN A 155 8.05 15.42 -1.60
N LYS A 156 8.32 15.22 -0.31
CA LYS A 156 8.64 13.93 0.30
C LYS A 156 7.39 13.06 0.45
N VAL A 157 7.60 11.76 0.32
CA VAL A 157 6.60 10.71 0.46
C VAL A 157 7.20 9.59 1.30
N VAL A 158 6.42 9.10 2.27
CA VAL A 158 6.66 7.78 2.84
C VAL A 158 6.20 6.76 1.82
N PHE A 159 7.13 5.98 1.27
CA PHE A 159 6.76 4.71 0.66
C PHE A 159 6.82 3.63 1.73
N THR A 160 5.86 2.70 1.73
CA THR A 160 5.85 1.53 2.59
C THR A 160 7.17 0.80 2.40
N ASN A 161 8.02 0.87 3.43
CA ASN A 161 9.38 0.37 3.43
C ASN A 161 10.42 1.19 2.62
N THR A 162 10.47 2.51 2.82
CA THR A 162 11.70 3.30 2.63
C THR A 162 11.73 4.49 3.60
N ARG A 163 12.86 5.19 3.69
CA ARG A 163 12.92 6.52 4.31
C ARG A 163 12.23 7.54 3.39
N ASP A 164 11.87 8.69 3.94
CA ASP A 164 11.34 9.85 3.24
C ASP A 164 12.08 10.13 1.92
N LYS A 165 11.39 9.87 0.81
CA LYS A 165 11.91 10.12 -0.55
C LYS A 165 10.88 10.88 -1.38
N SER A 166 11.34 11.77 -2.23
CA SER A 166 10.51 12.37 -3.27
C SER A 166 10.41 11.44 -4.48
N TYR A 167 9.47 11.73 -5.39
CA TYR A 167 9.37 10.98 -6.64
C TYR A 167 10.60 11.15 -7.53
N ALA A 168 11.27 12.31 -7.51
CA ALA A 168 12.53 12.51 -8.23
C ALA A 168 13.64 11.59 -7.67
N GLU A 169 13.84 11.55 -6.35
CA GLU A 169 14.88 10.71 -5.71
C GLU A 169 14.66 9.20 -5.95
N VAL A 170 13.42 8.74 -6.13
CA VAL A 170 13.12 7.34 -6.48
C VAL A 170 13.43 7.07 -7.96
N VAL A 171 13.13 8.01 -8.86
CA VAL A 171 13.39 7.84 -10.29
C VAL A 171 14.89 7.89 -10.57
N ASP A 172 15.64 8.81 -9.99
CA ASP A 172 17.10 8.92 -10.19
C ASP A 172 17.82 7.67 -9.65
N LEU A 173 17.32 7.10 -8.56
CA LEU A 173 17.75 5.82 -8.01
C LEU A 173 17.43 4.64 -8.96
N ALA A 174 16.25 4.65 -9.59
CA ALA A 174 15.87 3.66 -10.60
C ALA A 174 16.73 3.75 -11.87
N GLU A 175 17.05 4.97 -12.35
CA GLU A 175 17.93 5.20 -13.49
C GLU A 175 19.35 4.68 -13.20
N SER A 176 19.89 4.99 -12.02
CA SER A 176 21.20 4.49 -11.55
C SER A 176 21.26 2.96 -11.48
N ILE A 177 20.26 2.33 -10.85
CA ILE A 177 20.21 0.86 -10.66
C ILE A 177 20.01 0.09 -11.97
N THR A 178 19.26 0.67 -12.92
CA THR A 178 19.00 0.05 -14.23
C THR A 178 20.03 0.41 -15.30
N ALA A 179 20.90 1.39 -15.04
CA ALA A 179 21.79 2.03 -16.01
C ALA A 179 21.05 2.53 -17.27
N ALA A 180 19.84 3.06 -17.10
CA ALA A 180 18.98 3.52 -18.18
C ALA A 180 18.06 4.67 -17.75
N SER A 181 17.98 5.72 -18.58
CA SER A 181 17.13 6.89 -18.33
C SER A 181 15.63 6.62 -18.53
N PHE A 182 14.82 7.43 -17.85
CA PHE A 182 13.36 7.40 -17.85
C PHE A 182 12.78 8.63 -18.55
N GLY A 183 11.63 8.47 -19.20
CA GLY A 183 10.77 9.58 -19.61
C GLY A 183 10.09 10.17 -18.38
N LYS A 184 10.61 11.30 -17.89
CA LYS A 184 10.09 12.03 -16.73
C LYS A 184 9.08 13.08 -17.20
N THR A 185 7.81 12.94 -16.82
CA THR A 185 6.75 13.93 -17.06
C THR A 185 6.34 14.54 -15.73
N TYR A 186 6.68 15.81 -15.54
CA TYR A 186 6.23 16.57 -14.37
C TYR A 186 4.79 17.04 -14.56
N TYR A 187 4.01 17.03 -13.49
CA TYR A 187 2.64 17.52 -13.44
C TYR A 187 2.59 18.69 -12.45
N PRO A 188 2.80 19.94 -12.90
CA PRO A 188 2.69 21.12 -12.04
C PRO A 188 1.32 21.18 -11.36
N GLU A 189 1.26 21.73 -10.16
CA GLU A 189 0.02 21.75 -9.36
C GLU A 189 -1.14 22.44 -10.09
N SER A 190 -0.86 23.48 -10.88
CA SER A 190 -1.84 24.13 -11.75
C SER A 190 -2.46 23.16 -12.77
N GLN A 191 -1.64 22.31 -13.40
CA GLN A 191 -2.11 21.28 -14.34
C GLN A 191 -2.93 20.19 -13.62
N ILE A 192 -2.49 19.74 -12.44
CA ILE A 192 -3.24 18.78 -11.62
C ILE A 192 -4.63 19.34 -11.30
N LYS A 193 -4.70 20.58 -10.82
CA LYS A 193 -5.97 21.28 -10.51
C LYS A 193 -6.84 21.48 -11.76
N THR A 194 -6.26 21.79 -12.92
CA THR A 194 -7.00 21.87 -14.20
C THR A 194 -7.61 20.52 -14.59
N VAL A 195 -6.88 19.41 -14.47
CA VAL A 195 -7.43 18.07 -14.78
C VAL A 195 -8.54 17.70 -13.79
N LEU A 196 -8.34 17.93 -12.49
CA LEU A 196 -9.36 17.64 -11.46
C LEU A 196 -10.64 18.45 -11.66
N ALA A 197 -10.55 19.71 -12.07
CA ALA A 197 -11.71 20.55 -12.40
C ALA A 197 -12.44 20.12 -13.69
N GLY A 198 -11.81 19.32 -14.55
CA GLY A 198 -12.33 18.90 -15.85
C GLY A 198 -13.33 17.73 -15.83
N ASN A 199 -13.73 17.23 -14.66
CA ASN A 199 -14.48 15.96 -14.50
C ASN A 199 -13.84 14.78 -15.26
N PRO A 200 -12.59 14.41 -14.92
CA PRO A 200 -11.86 13.35 -15.61
C PRO A 200 -12.46 11.96 -15.35
N ASP A 201 -12.08 10.97 -16.16
CA ASP A 201 -12.51 9.58 -15.94
C ASP A 201 -12.04 9.03 -14.58
N PRO A 202 -12.62 7.93 -14.06
CA PRO A 202 -12.31 7.45 -12.71
C PRO A 202 -10.85 7.05 -12.47
N GLU A 203 -10.10 6.63 -13.50
CA GLU A 203 -8.67 6.29 -13.37
C GLU A 203 -7.83 7.57 -13.32
N GLN A 204 -8.06 8.50 -14.26
CA GLN A 204 -7.43 9.82 -14.24
C GLN A 204 -7.75 10.59 -12.95
N LEU A 205 -9.00 10.56 -12.48
CA LEU A 205 -9.41 11.18 -11.22
C LEU A 205 -8.61 10.63 -10.04
N PHE A 206 -8.54 9.30 -9.91
CA PHE A 206 -7.79 8.64 -8.84
C PHE A 206 -6.30 9.02 -8.87
N PHE A 207 -5.66 8.99 -10.05
CA PHE A 207 -4.25 9.35 -10.19
C PHE A 207 -3.99 10.84 -9.87
N HIS A 208 -4.78 11.76 -10.40
CA HIS A 208 -4.56 13.20 -10.15
C HIS A 208 -4.94 13.62 -8.72
N GLN A 209 -5.91 12.96 -8.08
CA GLN A 209 -6.17 13.14 -6.64
C GLN A 209 -4.98 12.67 -5.79
N PHE A 210 -4.34 11.55 -6.17
CA PHE A 210 -3.09 11.13 -5.53
C PHE A 210 -1.92 12.08 -5.82
N MET A 211 -1.81 12.65 -7.03
CA MET A 211 -0.80 13.67 -7.33
C MET A 211 -0.99 14.92 -6.46
N GLN A 212 -2.21 15.43 -6.33
CA GLN A 212 -2.50 16.58 -5.45
C GLN A 212 -2.22 16.23 -3.98
N LEU A 213 -2.67 15.07 -3.50
CA LEU A 213 -2.37 14.58 -2.14
C LEU A 213 -0.86 14.51 -1.85
N ILE A 214 -0.04 14.13 -2.84
CA ILE A 214 1.42 14.15 -2.72
C ILE A 214 1.91 15.60 -2.60
N VAL A 215 1.48 16.50 -3.48
CA VAL A 215 1.87 17.93 -3.47
C VAL A 215 1.43 18.64 -2.18
N ASP A 216 0.25 18.30 -1.64
CA ASP A 216 -0.28 18.80 -0.36
C ASP A 216 0.49 18.27 0.88
N GLY A 217 1.49 17.39 0.69
CA GLY A 217 2.25 16.76 1.76
C GLY A 217 1.50 15.67 2.55
N GLY A 218 0.28 15.27 2.15
CA GLY A 218 -0.57 14.29 2.85
C GLY A 218 -0.08 12.83 2.84
N LEU A 219 1.18 12.63 2.46
CA LEU A 219 1.94 11.37 2.50
C LEU A 219 3.34 11.56 3.11
N GLU A 220 3.70 12.75 3.59
CA GLU A 220 4.87 13.00 4.43
C GLU A 220 4.47 12.90 5.91
N PHE A 221 4.84 11.80 6.56
CA PHE A 221 4.54 11.59 7.97
C PHE A 221 5.69 10.86 8.68
N LYS A 222 5.88 11.16 9.97
CA LYS A 222 6.95 10.56 10.77
C LYS A 222 6.68 9.07 11.02
N ALA A 223 7.38 8.20 10.28
CA ALA A 223 7.35 6.76 10.49
C ALA A 223 7.70 6.41 11.96
N ASN A 224 6.75 5.80 12.67
CA ASN A 224 6.82 5.58 14.13
C ASN A 224 6.82 4.09 14.55
N VAL A 225 6.75 3.18 13.57
CA VAL A 225 6.73 1.73 13.79
C VAL A 225 8.14 1.18 13.85
N ASN A 226 9.00 1.51 12.87
CA ASN A 226 10.38 1.01 12.79
C ASN A 226 11.19 1.35 14.06
N SER A 227 10.97 2.52 14.65
CA SER A 227 11.60 2.95 15.92
C SER A 227 11.13 2.17 17.16
N LYS A 228 10.07 1.36 17.07
CA LYS A 228 9.58 0.47 18.14
C LYS A 228 10.10 -0.96 17.98
N PHE A 229 10.61 -1.32 16.81
CA PHE A 229 11.06 -2.67 16.45
C PHE A 229 12.42 -2.60 15.74
N PRO A 230 13.50 -2.18 16.43
CA PRO A 230 14.80 -1.89 15.80
C PRO A 230 15.47 -3.12 15.15
N ASP A 231 15.10 -4.33 15.60
CA ASP A 231 15.60 -5.59 15.04
C ASP A 231 14.94 -5.94 13.70
N ILE A 232 13.74 -5.41 13.43
CA ILE A 232 13.08 -5.52 12.12
C ILE A 232 13.74 -4.52 11.18
N LYS A 233 14.54 -5.04 10.23
CA LYS A 233 15.22 -4.26 9.18
C LYS A 233 14.43 -4.38 7.88
N PRO A 234 13.60 -3.39 7.53
CA PRO A 234 12.74 -3.50 6.37
C PRO A 234 13.53 -3.08 5.11
N VAL A 235 13.40 -3.86 4.03
CA VAL A 235 14.08 -3.72 2.72
C VAL A 235 13.77 -2.37 2.03
N ASN A 236 14.72 -1.43 2.05
CA ASN A 236 14.49 -0.07 1.56
C ASN A 236 14.38 0.05 0.03
N ALA A 237 14.04 1.23 -0.51
CA ALA A 237 13.82 1.44 -1.95
C ALA A 237 15.04 1.07 -2.82
N GLU A 238 16.27 1.32 -2.38
CA GLU A 238 17.48 0.95 -3.11
C GLU A 238 17.66 -0.57 -3.13
N GLU A 239 17.39 -1.24 -2.01
CA GLU A 239 17.47 -2.71 -1.89
C GLU A 239 16.38 -3.39 -2.74
N TYR A 240 15.14 -2.87 -2.70
CA TYR A 240 14.01 -3.35 -3.51
C TYR A 240 14.31 -3.20 -5.01
N LEU A 241 14.68 -1.99 -5.45
CA LEU A 241 15.02 -1.74 -6.86
C LEU A 241 16.24 -2.55 -7.29
N THR A 242 17.28 -2.66 -6.45
CA THR A 242 18.49 -3.46 -6.75
C THR A 242 18.17 -4.94 -6.89
N LYS A 243 17.31 -5.49 -6.03
CA LYS A 243 16.92 -6.91 -6.07
C LYS A 243 16.24 -7.25 -7.39
N TYR A 244 15.23 -6.48 -7.79
CA TYR A 244 14.33 -6.83 -8.89
C TYR A 244 14.68 -6.20 -10.24
N ASN A 245 15.36 -5.04 -10.27
CA ASN A 245 15.60 -4.27 -11.51
C ASN A 245 17.06 -4.21 -11.99
N ARG A 246 18.04 -4.46 -11.12
CA ARG A 246 19.46 -4.39 -11.53
C ARG A 246 19.76 -5.45 -12.60
N ILE A 247 20.17 -5.02 -13.80
CA ILE A 247 20.57 -5.95 -14.86
C ILE A 247 21.90 -6.60 -14.46
N ARG A 248 22.02 -7.93 -14.59
CA ARG A 248 23.35 -8.57 -14.60
C ARG A 248 23.92 -8.32 -15.98
N LEU A 249 24.96 -7.49 -16.08
CA LEU A 249 25.84 -7.52 -17.24
C LEU A 249 26.33 -8.97 -17.39
N LYS A 250 26.00 -9.62 -18.51
CA LYS A 250 26.75 -10.81 -18.91
C LYS A 250 28.16 -10.32 -19.21
N LEU A 251 29.14 -10.76 -18.43
CA LEU A 251 30.53 -10.69 -18.87
C LEU A 251 30.60 -11.48 -20.17
N VAL A 252 30.98 -10.81 -21.25
CA VAL A 252 31.27 -11.46 -22.52
C VAL A 252 32.67 -12.04 -22.37
N THR A 253 32.71 -13.35 -22.09
CA THR A 253 33.90 -14.20 -22.08
C THR A 253 34.14 -14.77 -23.47
#